data_AF-A0A8J8TT02-F1
#
_entry.id   AF-A0A8J8TT02-F1
#
_cell.length_a   1.000
_cell.length_b   1.000
_cell.length_c   1.000
_cell.angle_alpha   90.00
_cell.angle_beta   90.00
_cell.angle_gamma   90.00
#
_symmetry.space_group_name_H-M   'P 1'
#
loop_
_entity.id
_entity.type
_entity.pdbx_description
1 polymer ?
#
loop_
_entity_poly.entity_id
_entity_poly.type
_entity_poly.pdbx_seq_one_letter_code
_entity_poly.pdbx_strand_id
1 'polypeptide(L)'
;MGPIDRFEEAYLEVSSSRATVRELFELFVGSIVFVLAASALTFYLLGSTAAIYVAGGLAVIFTITIVSQAYWGVTGRDDYAE
;
A
#
# COMPACT_ATOMS: atom_id res chain seq x y z
N MET A 1 4.57 -12.33 30.29
CA MET A 1 4.48 -11.83 28.91
C MET A 1 4.31 -13.05 28.01
N GLY A 2 3.06 -13.33 27.66
CA GLY A 2 2.68 -14.49 26.87
C GLY A 2 3.00 -14.29 25.39
N PRO A 3 2.96 -15.38 24.59
CA PRO A 3 3.12 -15.27 23.14
C PRO A 3 2.03 -14.41 22.49
N ILE A 4 0.84 -14.32 23.08
CA ILE A 4 -0.27 -13.48 22.61
C ILE A 4 0.08 -11.99 22.76
N ASP A 5 0.60 -11.55 23.91
CA ASP A 5 1.03 -10.16 24.14
C ASP A 5 2.05 -9.69 23.09
N ARG A 6 2.96 -10.58 22.68
CA ARG A 6 3.96 -10.28 21.63
C ARG A 6 3.35 -10.10 20.24
N PHE A 7 2.33 -10.90 19.91
CA PHE A 7 1.62 -10.73 18.64
C PHE A 7 0.79 -9.44 18.64
N GLU A 8 0.16 -9.12 19.76
CA GLU A 8 -0.59 -7.88 19.95
C GLU A 8 0.32 -6.65 19.85
N GLU A 9 1.46 -6.63 20.53
CA GLU A 9 2.46 -5.56 20.41
C GLU A 9 2.97 -5.39 18.98
N ALA A 10 3.23 -6.51 18.26
CA ALA A 10 3.67 -6.45 16.86
C ALA A 10 2.57 -5.91 15.93
N TYR A 11 1.31 -6.27 16.16
CA TYR A 11 0.17 -5.70 15.43
C TYR A 11 -0.03 -4.22 15.75
N LEU A 12 0.13 -3.83 17.02
CA LEU A 12 0.05 -2.44 17.47
C LEU A 12 1.17 -1.61 16.87
N GLU A 13 2.40 -2.10 16.82
CA GLU A 13 3.54 -1.43 16.19
C GLU A 13 3.29 -1.19 14.68
N VAL A 14 2.82 -2.21 13.96
CA VAL A 14 2.44 -2.09 12.54
C VAL A 14 1.28 -1.11 12.34
N SER A 15 0.31 -1.08 13.26
CA SER A 15 -0.80 -0.11 13.24
C SER A 15 -0.38 1.32 13.62
N SER A 16 0.73 1.46 14.35
CA SER A 16 1.24 2.74 14.84
C SER A 16 2.10 3.48 13.82
N SER A 17 2.67 2.76 12.84
CA SER A 17 3.41 3.33 11.72
C SER A 17 2.44 3.98 10.74
N ARG A 18 2.11 5.24 10.98
CA ARG A 18 1.16 6.00 10.18
C ARG A 18 1.88 6.69 9.03
N ALA A 19 1.36 6.49 7.82
CA ALA A 19 1.81 7.27 6.68
C ALA A 19 1.37 8.74 6.82
N THR A 20 2.30 9.68 6.74
CA THR A 20 1.97 11.11 6.64
C THR A 20 1.28 11.41 5.30
N VAL A 21 0.53 12.52 5.18
CA VAL A 21 -0.10 12.95 3.89
C VAL A 21 0.93 13.05 2.77
N ARG A 22 2.15 13.47 3.12
CA ARG A 22 3.29 13.51 2.20
C ARG A 22 3.67 12.10 1.73
N GLU A 23 3.81 11.15 2.65
CA GLU A 23 4.13 9.76 2.32
C GLU A 23 3.02 9.11 1.50
N LEU A 24 1.75 9.40 1.76
CA LEU A 24 0.62 8.96 0.92
C LEU A 24 0.73 9.51 -0.51
N PHE A 25 1.12 10.78 -0.66
CA PHE A 25 1.33 11.38 -1.97
C PHE A 25 2.54 10.78 -2.69
N GLU A 26 3.66 10.58 -2.00
CA GLU A 26 4.84 9.91 -2.52
C GLU A 26 4.53 8.47 -2.94
N LEU A 27 3.74 7.74 -2.15
CA LEU A 27 3.25 6.40 -2.47
C LEU A 27 2.38 6.41 -3.72
N PHE A 28 1.43 7.35 -3.81
CA PHE A 28 0.54 7.47 -4.96
C PHE A 28 1.33 7.74 -6.25
N VAL A 29 2.20 8.74 -6.24
CA VAL A 29 3.03 9.08 -7.40
C VAL A 29 3.98 7.92 -7.74
N GLY A 30 4.66 7.36 -6.74
CA GLY A 30 5.55 6.22 -6.90
C GLY A 30 4.85 5.01 -7.50
N SER A 31 3.61 4.73 -7.07
CA SER A 31 2.80 3.63 -7.60
C SER A 31 2.47 3.82 -9.09
N ILE A 32 2.11 5.03 -9.52
CA ILE A 32 1.82 5.32 -10.93
C ILE A 32 3.08 5.10 -11.77
N VAL A 33 4.20 5.68 -11.35
CA VAL A 33 5.48 5.53 -12.06
C VAL A 33 5.88 4.06 -12.14
N PHE A 34 5.73 3.32 -11.05
CA PHE A 34 6.04 1.89 -10.99
C PHE A 34 5.16 1.08 -11.94
N VAL A 35 3.83 1.29 -11.91
CA VAL A 35 2.88 0.59 -12.79
C VAL A 35 3.23 0.85 -14.25
N LEU A 36 3.49 2.10 -14.63
CA LEU A 36 3.85 2.46 -16.00
C LEU A 36 5.17 1.79 -16.43
N ALA A 37 6.21 1.86 -15.60
CA ALA A 37 7.50 1.26 -15.89
C ALA A 37 7.42 -0.27 -16.02
N ALA A 38 6.75 -0.92 -15.07
CA ALA A 38 6.56 -2.37 -15.07
C ALA A 38 5.73 -2.84 -16.27
N SER A 39 4.67 -2.10 -16.61
CA SER A 39 3.81 -2.43 -17.75
C SER A 39 4.53 -2.19 -19.07
N ALA A 40 5.30 -1.11 -19.21
CA ALA A 40 6.11 -0.84 -20.40
C ALA A 40 7.20 -1.91 -20.60
N LEU A 41 7.87 -2.32 -19.52
CA LEU A 41 8.86 -3.39 -19.57
C LEU A 41 8.22 -4.73 -19.95
N THR A 42 7.08 -5.05 -19.34
CA THR A 42 6.31 -6.27 -19.66
C THR A 42 5.83 -6.24 -21.10
N PHE A 43 5.36 -5.10 -21.59
CA PHE A 43 4.96 -4.92 -22.99
C PHE A 43 6.12 -5.22 -23.94
N TYR A 44 7.30 -4.69 -23.62
CA TYR A 44 8.51 -4.89 -24.42
C TYR A 44 8.97 -6.35 -24.45
N LEU A 45 8.91 -7.06 -23.31
CA LEU A 45 9.45 -8.42 -23.18
C LEU A 45 8.44 -9.53 -23.52
N LEU A 46 7.17 -9.34 -23.18
CA LEU A 46 6.14 -10.38 -23.14
C LEU A 46 4.89 -10.01 -23.97
N GLY A 47 4.83 -8.79 -24.50
CA GLY A 47 3.76 -8.31 -25.36
C GLY A 47 2.57 -7.70 -24.62
N SER A 48 1.57 -7.27 -25.41
CA SER A 48 0.43 -6.48 -24.94
C SER A 48 -0.44 -7.19 -23.90
N THR A 49 -0.75 -8.47 -24.12
CA THR A 49 -1.63 -9.23 -23.22
C THR A 49 -1.06 -9.33 -21.82
N ALA A 50 0.23 -9.69 -21.68
CA ALA A 50 0.89 -9.77 -20.39
C ALA A 50 0.96 -8.40 -19.71
N ALA A 51 1.25 -7.33 -20.47
CA ALA A 51 1.31 -5.98 -19.95
C ALA A 51 -0.02 -5.51 -19.35
N ILE A 52 -1.16 -5.85 -20.00
CA ILE A 52 -2.49 -5.52 -19.50
C ILE A 52 -2.76 -6.21 -18.15
N TYR A 53 -2.42 -7.51 -18.04
CA TYR A 53 -2.59 -8.24 -16.79
C TYR A 53 -1.71 -7.69 -15.67
N VAL A 54 -0.45 -7.35 -15.97
CA VAL A 54 0.47 -6.73 -14.99
C VAL A 54 -0.05 -5.36 -14.56
N ALA A 55 -0.47 -4.51 -15.51
CA ALA A 55 -1.02 -3.20 -15.22
C ALA A 55 -2.27 -3.30 -14.32
N GLY A 56 -3.21 -4.17 -14.69
CA GLY A 56 -4.44 -4.40 -13.93
C GLY A 56 -4.17 -4.95 -12.53
N GLY A 57 -3.29 -5.95 -12.41
CA GLY A 57 -2.92 -6.54 -11.13
C GLY A 57 -2.25 -5.54 -10.19
N LEU A 58 -1.27 -4.79 -10.69
CA LEU A 58 -0.59 -3.76 -9.90
C LEU A 58 -1.53 -2.62 -9.51
N ALA A 59 -2.42 -2.18 -10.41
CA ALA A 59 -3.40 -1.14 -10.11
C ALA A 59 -4.32 -1.55 -8.95
N VAL A 60 -4.79 -2.80 -8.93
CA VAL A 60 -5.61 -3.33 -7.82
C VAL A 60 -4.81 -3.34 -6.51
N ILE A 61 -3.59 -3.86 -6.53
CA ILE A 61 -2.72 -3.94 -5.34
C ILE A 61 -2.50 -2.54 -4.76
N PHE A 62 -2.05 -1.58 -5.58
CA PHE A 62 -1.79 -0.22 -5.11
C PHE A 62 -3.04 0.50 -4.65
N THR A 63 -4.19 0.26 -5.28
CA THR A 63 -5.47 0.82 -4.82
C THR A 63 -5.79 0.34 -3.41
N ILE A 64 -5.68 -0.97 -3.15
CA ILE A 64 -5.91 -1.53 -1.81
C ILE A 64 -4.92 -0.93 -0.80
N THR A 65 -3.64 -0.85 -1.17
CA THR A 65 -2.59 -0.27 -0.31
C THR A 65 -2.90 1.18 0.05
N ILE A 66 -3.19 2.03 -0.94
CA ILE A 66 -3.47 3.45 -0.73
C ILE A 66 -4.72 3.64 0.12
N VAL A 67 -5.80 2.92 -0.18
CA VAL A 67 -7.04 3.00 0.61
C VAL A 67 -6.81 2.56 2.05
N SER A 68 -6.03 1.50 2.27
CA SER A 68 -5.71 1.02 3.62
C SER A 68 -4.91 2.07 4.39
N GLN A 69 -3.87 2.64 3.79
CA GLN A 69 -3.05 3.67 4.42
C GLN A 69 -3.85 4.96 4.68
N ALA A 70 -4.71 5.36 3.74
CA ALA A 70 -5.59 6.52 3.90
C ALA A 70 -6.65 6.31 5.00
N TYR A 71 -7.23 5.11 5.09
CA TYR A 71 -8.17 4.75 6.16
C TYR A 71 -7.52 4.93 7.52
N TRP A 72 -6.37 4.28 7.76
CA TRP A 72 -5.64 4.41 9.02
C TRP A 72 -5.17 5.84 9.31
N GLY A 73 -4.81 6.60 8.28
CA GLY A 73 -4.47 8.02 8.40
C GLY A 73 -5.63 8.91 8.86
N VAL A 74 -6.88 8.56 8.52
CA VAL A 74 -8.09 9.31 8.88
C VAL A 74 -8.70 8.81 10.20
N THR A 75 -8.88 7.50 10.36
CA THR A 75 -9.61 6.91 11.51
C THR A 75 -8.73 6.66 12.73
N GLY A 76 -7.42 6.49 12.56
CA GLY A 76 -6.51 6.20 13.68
C GLY A 76 -6.35 7.34 14.70
N ARG A 77 -7.00 8.49 14.53
CA ARG A 77 -6.91 9.63 15.45
C ARG A 77 -7.89 9.56 16.63
N ASP A 78 -9.04 8.89 16.47
CA ASP A 78 -10.13 9.02 17.43
C ASP A 78 -10.25 7.83 18.42
N ASP A 79 -9.69 6.66 18.10
CA ASP A 79 -9.91 5.43 18.92
C ASP A 79 -8.87 5.21 20.05
N TYR A 80 -7.81 6.01 20.15
CA TYR A 80 -6.74 5.84 21.17
C TYR A 80 -6.70 6.96 22.22
N ALA A 81 -7.77 7.75 22.33
CA ALA A 81 -7.88 8.86 23.30
C ALA A 81 -8.77 8.54 24.52
N GLU A 82 -8.96 7.25 24.84
CA GLU A 82 -9.49 6.79 26.13
C GLU A 82 -8.44 6.01 26.92
#